data_AF-A0A848FDC9-F1
#
_entry.id   AF-A0A848FDC9-F1
#
_cell.length_a   1.000
_cell.length_b   1.000
_cell.length_c   1.000
_cell.angle_alpha   90.00
_cell.angle_beta   90.00
_cell.angle_gamma   90.00
#
_symmetry.space_group_name_H-M   'P 1'
#
loop_
_entity.id
_entity.type
_entity.pdbx_description
1 polymer ?
#
loop_
_entity_poly.entity_id
_entity_poly.type
_entity_poly.pdbx_seq_one_letter_code
_entity_poly.pdbx_strand_id
1 'polypeptide(L)'
;MTSKAQARPFVSQRMLFNLVALLLLSAIALIPQHAHAAAGGGGGMPWEGPFDQLRASVTGPFAYVMSLLGIVIGACVLIFGSDLNGFFRFIVLIILIISVLIAAQNWLAGTFGRGAEIAMAPLQMLMG
;
A
#
# COMPACT_ATOMS: atom_id res chain seq x y z
N MET A 1 -42.32 -43.84 8.25
CA MET A 1 -41.38 -43.49 7.16
C MET A 1 -41.95 -42.27 6.45
N THR A 2 -41.36 -41.09 6.30
CA THR A 2 -40.12 -40.43 6.74
C THR A 2 -40.44 -38.94 6.52
N SER A 3 -40.44 -38.15 7.59
CA SER A 3 -40.62 -36.69 7.51
C SER A 3 -39.52 -36.09 6.64
N LYS A 4 -39.88 -35.50 5.49
CA LYS A 4 -38.99 -34.59 4.77
C LYS A 4 -39.42 -33.18 5.11
N ALA A 5 -38.88 -32.69 6.23
CA ALA A 5 -38.87 -31.29 6.58
C ALA A 5 -38.11 -30.51 5.50
N GLN A 6 -38.83 -30.08 4.47
CA GLN A 6 -38.29 -29.15 3.48
C GLN A 6 -38.25 -27.77 4.12
N ALA A 7 -37.10 -27.45 4.73
CA ALA A 7 -36.73 -26.10 5.10
C ALA A 7 -36.61 -25.28 3.82
N ARG A 8 -37.71 -24.63 3.42
CA ARG A 8 -37.67 -23.60 2.38
C ARG A 8 -36.95 -22.43 3.04
N PRO A 9 -35.76 -22.02 2.56
CA PRO A 9 -35.07 -20.91 3.20
C PRO A 9 -35.99 -19.70 3.11
N PHE A 10 -36.29 -19.09 4.26
CA PHE A 10 -37.15 -17.91 4.37
C PHE A 10 -36.40 -16.68 3.80
N VAL A 11 -36.01 -16.75 2.52
CA VAL A 11 -35.36 -15.64 1.83
C VAL A 11 -36.48 -14.68 1.45
N SER A 12 -36.61 -13.61 2.21
CA SER A 12 -37.59 -12.57 1.93
C SER A 12 -37.37 -12.00 0.52
N GLN A 13 -38.44 -11.64 -0.17
CA GLN A 13 -38.36 -11.05 -1.53
C GLN A 13 -37.45 -9.81 -1.57
N ARG A 14 -37.37 -9.07 -0.47
CA ARG A 14 -36.44 -7.93 -0.27
C ARG A 14 -34.98 -8.38 -0.14
N MET A 15 -34.71 -9.48 0.55
CA MET A 15 -33.36 -10.06 0.69
C MET A 15 -32.87 -10.63 -0.64
N LEU A 16 -33.75 -11.27 -1.41
CA LEU A 16 -33.43 -11.80 -2.73
C LEU A 16 -33.11 -10.67 -3.72
N PHE A 17 -33.88 -9.58 -3.68
CA PHE A 17 -33.59 -8.36 -4.44
C PHE A 17 -32.24 -7.75 -4.05
N ASN A 18 -31.92 -7.65 -2.75
CA ASN A 18 -30.65 -7.11 -2.28
C ASN A 18 -29.45 -7.98 -2.67
N LEU A 19 -29.57 -9.31 -2.62
CA LEU A 19 -28.51 -10.23 -3.04
C LEU A 19 -28.26 -10.15 -4.55
N VAL A 20 -29.33 -10.07 -5.35
CA VAL A 20 -29.22 -9.87 -6.80
C VAL A 20 -28.62 -8.50 -7.12
N ALA A 21 -29.01 -7.44 -6.40
CA ALA A 21 -28.43 -6.12 -6.57
C ALA A 21 -26.92 -6.09 -6.22
N LEU A 22 -26.51 -6.73 -5.12
CA LEU A 22 -25.10 -6.86 -4.73
C LEU A 22 -24.29 -7.66 -5.76
N LEU A 23 -24.88 -8.74 -6.29
CA LEU A 23 -24.24 -9.57 -7.31
C LEU A 23 -24.08 -8.80 -8.62
N LEU A 24 -25.12 -8.08 -9.07
CA LEU A 24 -25.06 -7.21 -10.25
C LEU A 24 -24.04 -6.08 -10.08
N LEU A 25 -23.95 -5.48 -8.90
CA LEU A 25 -23.00 -4.40 -8.62
C LEU A 25 -21.55 -4.91 -8.60
N SER A 26 -21.32 -6.10 -8.06
CA SER A 26 -20.01 -6.78 -8.10
C SER A 26 -19.62 -7.18 -9.54
N ALA A 27 -20.58 -7.63 -10.35
CA ALA A 27 -20.36 -7.99 -11.74
C ALA A 27 -20.01 -6.77 -12.58
N ILE A 28 -20.67 -5.63 -12.35
CA ILE A 28 -20.36 -4.34 -12.99
C ILE A 28 -18.98 -3.83 -12.59
N ALA A 29 -18.57 -3.98 -11.33
CA ALA A 29 -17.24 -3.59 -10.87
C ALA A 29 -16.11 -4.44 -11.48
N LEU A 30 -16.40 -5.67 -11.88
CA LEU A 30 -15.46 -6.59 -12.54
C LEU A 30 -15.38 -6.39 -14.06
N ILE A 31 -16.21 -5.53 -14.65
CA ILE A 31 -16.10 -5.18 -16.07
C ILE A 31 -14.81 -4.35 -16.23
N PRO A 32 -13.82 -4.81 -17.00
CA PRO A 32 -12.66 -4.00 -17.35
C PRO A 32 -13.17 -2.84 -18.21
N GLN A 33 -13.40 -1.70 -17.57
CA GLN A 33 -13.63 -0.44 -18.22
C GLN A 33 -12.33 -0.01 -18.88
N HIS A 34 -12.10 -0.52 -20.09
CA HIS A 34 -11.08 -0.02 -20.99
C HIS A 34 -11.42 1.44 -21.30
N ALA A 35 -10.94 2.34 -20.45
CA ALA A 35 -10.96 3.77 -20.68
C ALA A 35 -9.99 4.08 -21.83
N HIS A 36 -10.41 3.76 -23.06
CA HIS A 36 -9.85 4.36 -24.26
C HIS A 36 -10.31 5.82 -24.27
N ALA A 37 -9.67 6.63 -23.43
CA ALA A 37 -9.69 8.05 -23.61
C ALA A 37 -9.04 8.30 -24.98
N ALA A 38 -9.84 8.70 -25.95
CA ALA A 38 -9.41 8.96 -27.31
C ALA A 38 -8.13 9.81 -27.27
N ALA A 39 -7.04 9.26 -27.81
CA ALA A 39 -5.87 10.05 -28.13
C ALA A 39 -6.29 10.98 -29.28
N GLY A 40 -6.83 12.14 -28.92
CA GLY A 40 -7.03 13.23 -29.86
C GLY A 40 -5.66 13.65 -30.35
N GLY A 41 -5.28 13.17 -31.54
CA GLY A 41 -4.07 13.58 -32.23
C GLY A 41 -4.07 15.10 -32.39
N GLY A 42 -3.13 15.75 -31.71
CA GLY A 42 -3.02 17.21 -31.68
C GLY A 42 -1.58 17.65 -31.48
N GLY A 43 -0.72 17.32 -32.45
CA GLY A 43 0.52 18.04 -32.77
C GLY A 43 1.44 18.51 -31.64
N GLY A 44 2.38 17.65 -31.23
CA GLY A 44 3.81 17.98 -31.09
C GLY A 44 4.24 19.26 -30.37
N MET A 45 3.50 19.76 -29.38
CA MET A 45 3.96 20.91 -28.60
C MET A 45 4.80 20.44 -27.40
N PRO A 46 5.98 21.06 -27.11
CA PRO A 46 6.90 20.59 -26.06
C PRO A 46 6.30 20.55 -24.65
N TRP A 47 5.22 21.29 -24.43
CA TRP A 47 4.53 21.41 -23.15
C TRP A 47 3.41 20.35 -22.94
N GLU A 48 3.02 19.58 -23.97
CA GLU A 48 2.05 18.48 -23.86
C GLU A 48 2.68 17.20 -23.29
N GLY A 49 3.99 17.01 -23.45
CA GLY A 49 4.71 15.82 -22.98
C GLY A 49 4.56 15.51 -21.48
N PRO A 50 4.66 16.52 -20.58
CA PRO A 50 4.38 16.33 -19.15
C PRO A 50 2.94 15.90 -18.85
N PHE A 51 1.95 16.37 -19.61
CA PHE A 51 0.54 15.98 -19.42
C PHE A 51 0.28 14.55 -19.89
N ASP A 52 0.88 14.15 -21.00
CA ASP A 52 0.83 12.76 -21.48
C ASP A 52 1.54 11.79 -20.52
N GLN A 53 2.69 12.17 -19.95
CA GLN A 53 3.38 11.36 -18.93
C GLN A 53 2.57 11.21 -17.65
N LEU A 54 1.89 12.27 -17.19
CA LEU A 54 1.03 12.20 -16.02
C LEU A 54 -0.14 11.26 -16.26
N ARG A 55 -0.80 11.39 -17.42
CA ARG A 55 -1.89 10.50 -17.82
C ARG A 55 -1.42 9.05 -17.90
N ALA A 56 -0.31 8.80 -18.61
CA ALA A 56 0.27 7.47 -18.75
C ALA A 56 0.66 6.85 -17.40
N SER A 57 1.12 7.67 -16.45
CA SER A 57 1.43 7.21 -15.08
C SER A 57 0.16 6.84 -14.32
N VAL A 58 -0.87 7.70 -14.34
CA VAL A 58 -2.14 7.50 -13.63
C VAL A 58 -2.93 6.32 -14.19
N THR A 59 -2.91 6.10 -15.51
CA THR A 59 -3.54 4.93 -16.14
C THR A 59 -2.60 3.72 -16.26
N GLY A 60 -1.36 3.83 -15.79
CA GLY A 60 -0.30 2.84 -15.92
C GLY A 60 0.15 2.27 -14.57
N PRO A 61 1.46 2.14 -14.30
CA PRO A 61 1.99 1.46 -13.11
C PRO A 61 1.47 2.00 -11.77
N PHE A 62 1.10 3.28 -11.69
CA PHE A 62 0.57 3.88 -10.47
C PHE A 62 -0.79 3.29 -10.06
N ALA A 63 -1.69 3.06 -11.03
CA ALA A 63 -2.98 2.43 -10.76
C ALA A 63 -2.81 1.01 -10.20
N TYR A 64 -1.82 0.27 -10.70
CA TYR A 64 -1.50 -1.06 -10.20
C TYR A 64 -1.01 -1.04 -8.75
N VAL A 65 -0.11 -0.12 -8.40
CA VAL A 65 0.38 0.04 -7.02
C VAL A 65 -0.77 0.38 -6.06
N MET A 66 -1.67 1.27 -6.47
CA MET A 66 -2.84 1.63 -5.66
C MET A 66 -3.81 0.45 -5.49
N SER A 67 -3.99 -0.37 -6.52
CA SER A 67 -4.80 -1.59 -6.44
C SER A 67 -4.21 -2.59 -5.44
N LEU A 68 -2.90 -2.86 -5.52
CA LEU A 68 -2.21 -3.75 -4.59
C LEU A 68 -2.28 -3.23 -3.16
N LEU A 69 -2.07 -1.93 -2.95
CA LEU A 69 -2.19 -1.28 -1.66
C LEU A 69 -3.60 -1.44 -1.07
N GLY A 70 -4.64 -1.21 -1.90
CA GLY A 70 -6.04 -1.40 -1.50
C GLY A 70 -6.34 -2.83 -1.07
N ILE A 71 -5.80 -3.84 -1.77
CA ILE A 71 -5.95 -5.25 -1.39
C ILE A 71 -5.27 -5.53 -0.05
N VAL A 72 -4.04 -5.06 0.16
CA VAL A 72 -3.32 -5.26 1.42
C VAL A 72 -4.05 -4.60 2.58
N ILE A 73 -4.48 -3.34 2.42
CA ILE A 73 -5.24 -2.63 3.45
C ILE A 73 -6.57 -3.35 3.73
N GLY A 74 -7.29 -3.76 2.69
CA GLY A 74 -8.54 -4.53 2.83
C GLY A 74 -8.34 -5.86 3.55
N ALA A 75 -7.28 -6.60 3.22
CA ALA A 75 -6.93 -7.85 3.90
C ALA A 75 -6.58 -7.61 5.37
N CYS A 76 -5.81 -6.56 5.69
CA CYS A 76 -5.54 -6.17 7.07
C CYS A 76 -6.83 -5.85 7.82
N VAL A 77 -7.72 -5.03 7.24
CA VAL A 77 -9.00 -4.66 7.87
C VAL A 77 -9.91 -5.88 8.06
N LEU A 78 -9.90 -6.85 7.15
CA LEU A 78 -10.69 -8.08 7.29
C LEU A 78 -10.12 -9.05 8.34
N ILE A 79 -8.80 -9.19 8.43
CA ILE A 79 -8.14 -10.08 9.42
C ILE A 79 -8.27 -9.50 10.83
N PHE A 80 -8.06 -8.18 10.98
CA PHE A 80 -8.12 -7.50 12.28
C PHE A 80 -9.53 -7.02 12.65
N GLY A 81 -10.46 -6.96 11.68
CA GLY A 81 -11.85 -6.60 11.90
C GLY A 81 -12.03 -5.25 12.58
N SER A 82 -12.78 -5.23 13.68
CA SER A 82 -13.05 -4.03 14.50
C SER A 82 -11.91 -3.66 15.45
N ASP A 83 -10.91 -4.54 15.65
CA ASP A 83 -9.83 -4.36 16.64
C ASP A 83 -8.58 -3.67 16.04
N LEU A 84 -8.79 -2.70 15.16
CA LEU A 84 -7.69 -1.92 14.55
C LEU A 84 -6.86 -1.18 15.59
N ASN A 85 -7.44 -0.79 16.74
CA ASN A 85 -6.72 -0.10 17.80
C ASN A 85 -5.55 -0.95 18.34
N GLY A 86 -5.75 -2.27 18.49
CA GLY A 86 -4.68 -3.19 18.90
C GLY A 86 -3.60 -3.37 17.84
N PHE A 87 -4.00 -3.46 16.57
CA PHE A 87 -3.09 -3.57 15.44
C PHE A 87 -2.22 -2.31 15.27
N PHE A 88 -2.79 -1.11 15.37
CA PHE A 88 -2.03 0.13 15.31
C PHE A 88 -1.02 0.25 16.45
N ARG A 89 -1.38 -0.16 17.67
CA ARG A 89 -0.43 -0.21 18.80
C ARG A 89 0.74 -1.13 18.49
N PHE A 90 0.49 -2.28 17.88
CA PHE A 90 1.56 -3.20 17.48
C PHE A 90 2.50 -2.59 16.42
N ILE A 91 1.95 -1.93 15.38
CA ILE A 91 2.75 -1.23 14.37
C ILE A 91 3.62 -0.14 15.03
N VAL A 92 3.00 0.71 15.85
CA VAL A 92 3.71 1.81 16.52
C VAL A 92 4.81 1.27 17.44
N LEU A 93 4.56 0.17 18.16
CA LEU A 93 5.57 -0.49 18.99
C LEU A 93 6.75 -1.01 18.18
N ILE A 94 6.50 -1.66 17.03
CA ILE A 94 7.58 -2.11 16.14
C ILE A 94 8.40 -0.92 15.65
N ILE A 95 7.74 0.14 15.18
CA ILE A 95 8.41 1.36 14.70
C ILE A 95 9.25 1.98 15.83
N LEU A 96 8.69 2.05 17.05
CA LEU A 96 9.38 2.56 18.22
C LEU A 96 10.66 1.76 18.52
N ILE A 97 10.57 0.43 18.52
CA ILE A 97 11.71 -0.47 18.77
C ILE A 97 12.79 -0.26 17.70
N ILE A 98 12.42 -0.27 16.42
CA ILE A 98 13.36 -0.08 15.31
C ILE A 98 14.05 1.29 15.41
N SER A 99 13.29 2.34 15.70
CA SER A 99 13.81 3.69 15.87
C SER A 99 14.84 3.76 17.00
N VAL A 100 14.53 3.16 18.17
CA VAL A 100 15.46 3.11 19.31
C VAL A 100 16.72 2.30 18.96
N LEU A 101 16.60 1.18 18.25
CA LEU A 101 17.75 0.38 17.83
C LEU A 101 18.68 1.15 16.89
N ILE A 102 18.13 1.89 15.93
CA ILE A 102 18.90 2.74 15.00
C ILE A 102 19.55 3.90 15.76
N ALA A 103 18.79 4.57 16.63
CA ALA A 103 19.29 5.68 17.44
C ALA A 103 20.44 5.24 18.38
N ALA A 104 20.30 4.08 19.02
CA ALA A 104 21.33 3.53 19.90
C ALA A 104 22.63 3.22 19.15
N GLN A 105 22.55 2.63 17.95
CA GLN A 105 23.72 2.38 17.11
C GLN A 105 24.44 3.67 16.74
N ASN A 106 23.68 4.69 16.31
CA ASN A 106 24.23 6.00 15.96
C ASN A 106 24.84 6.71 17.18
N TRP A 107 24.22 6.60 18.35
CA TRP A 107 24.71 7.20 19.59
C TRP A 107 26.01 6.54 20.07
N LEU A 108 26.09 5.21 20.04
CA LEU A 108 27.31 4.46 20.40
C LEU A 108 28.45 4.73 19.42
N ALA A 109 28.17 4.75 18.11
CA ALA A 109 29.18 5.09 17.11
C ALA A 109 29.70 6.53 17.29
N GLY A 110 28.82 7.47 17.61
CA GLY A 110 29.19 8.87 17.85
C GLY A 110 30.00 9.11 19.13
N THR A 111 29.71 8.36 20.20
CA THR A 111 30.35 8.57 21.52
C THR A 111 31.59 7.69 21.74
N PHE A 112 31.60 6.46 21.24
CA PHE A 112 32.70 5.51 21.46
C PHE A 112 33.55 5.24 20.21
N GLY A 113 33.02 5.47 18.99
CA GLY A 113 33.75 5.21 17.73
C GLY A 113 34.77 6.27 17.33
N ARG A 114 34.74 7.46 17.96
CA ARG A 114 35.64 8.60 17.67
C ARG A 114 36.76 8.79 18.72
N GLY A 115 36.81 7.95 19.76
CA GLY A 115 37.70 8.13 20.91
C GLY A 115 39.14 7.64 20.72
N ALA A 116 39.44 6.92 19.63
CA ALA A 116 40.75 6.33 19.38
C ALA A 116 41.19 6.50 17.91
N GLU A 117 40.99 7.68 17.32
CA GLU A 117 41.79 8.10 16.16
C GLU A 117 42.84 9.11 16.62
N ILE A 118 43.94 8.61 17.20
CA ILE A 118 45.19 9.35 17.04
C ILE A 118 45.55 9.12 15.58
N ALA A 119 45.10 10.03 14.71
CA ALA A 119 45.66 10.15 13.37
C ALA A 119 47.15 10.41 13.58
N MET A 120 47.95 9.36 13.51
CA MET A 120 49.40 9.48 13.50
C MET A 120 49.70 10.37 12.30
N ALA A 121 50.11 11.61 12.59
CA ALA A 121 50.53 12.55 11.57
C ALA A 121 51.52 11.81 10.66
N PRO A 122 51.28 11.73 9.34
CA PRO A 122 52.21 11.06 8.46
C PRO A 122 53.57 11.75 8.64
N LEU A 123 54.59 10.95 8.92
CA LEU A 123 55.99 11.36 9.10
C LEU A 123 56.56 12.12 7.87
N GLN A 124 55.75 12.29 6.82
CA GLN A 124 56.00 13.13 5.64
C GLN A 124 56.10 14.64 5.92
N MET A 125 55.69 15.15 7.09
CA MET A 125 55.87 16.57 7.44
C MET A 125 57.22 16.90 8.12
N LEU A 126 58.04 15.91 8.50
CA LEU A 126 59.34 16.12 9.17
C LEU A 126 60.56 15.98 8.23
N MET A 127 60.34 15.84 6.92
CA MET A 127 61.42 15.61 5.95
C MET A 127 61.30 16.48 4.68
N GLY A 128 60.78 17.70 4.83
CA GLY A 128 60.78 18.76 3.82
C GLY A 128 61.58 19.97 4.25
#